data_AF-A0A820LFE3-F1
#
_entry.id   AF-A0A820LFE3-F1
#
_cell.length_a   1.000
_cell.length_b   1.000
_cell.length_c   1.000
_cell.angle_alpha   90.00
_cell.angle_beta   90.00
_cell.angle_gamma   90.00
#
_symmetry.space_group_name_H-M   'P 1'
#
loop_
_entity.id
_entity.type
_entity.pdbx_description
1 polymer ?
#
loop_
_entity_poly.entity_id
_entity_poly.type
_entity_poly.pdbx_seq_one_letter_code
_entity_poly.pdbx_strand_id
1 'polypeptide(L)'
;IIYTLLIIQTQSIIINNPSLMQFEYLQKNSKYSSTLNCPCQNISIEYKSFIKIKIDYHPFCSSDFILNSSIWLNQIYFSQATLIYSYIDYRLFIVSQFQWLISLCTLTNETLFDELIRFYSNTFISKHLQSRENFEQQVNVTIV
;
A
#
# COMPACT_ATOMS: atom_id res chain seq x y z
N ILE A 1 -69.79 12.49 -9.45
CA ILE A 1 -68.64 11.69 -8.98
C ILE A 1 -67.41 12.24 -9.67
N ILE A 2 -66.52 12.92 -8.94
CA ILE A 2 -65.28 13.46 -9.50
C ILE A 2 -64.22 12.40 -9.24
N TYR A 3 -63.66 11.82 -10.30
CA TYR A 3 -62.52 10.92 -10.19
C TYR A 3 -61.24 11.75 -10.17
N THR A 4 -60.50 11.71 -9.07
CA THR A 4 -59.13 12.22 -9.00
C THR A 4 -58.16 11.12 -9.42
N LEU A 5 -57.40 11.37 -10.49
CA LEU A 5 -56.33 10.48 -10.95
C LEU A 5 -55.00 10.96 -10.37
N LEU A 6 -54.33 10.10 -9.60
CA LEU A 6 -52.98 10.35 -9.10
C LEU A 6 -51.98 9.63 -10.01
N ILE A 7 -51.19 10.40 -10.77
CA ILE A 7 -50.09 9.89 -11.59
C ILE A 7 -48.79 10.13 -10.83
N ILE A 8 -48.09 9.05 -10.46
CA ILE A 8 -46.75 9.14 -9.89
C ILE A 8 -45.76 9.28 -11.04
N GLN A 9 -44.94 10.32 -11.01
CA GLN A 9 -43.88 10.54 -11.99
C GLN A 9 -42.51 10.41 -11.32
N THR A 10 -41.64 9.63 -11.94
CA THR A 10 -40.23 9.56 -11.58
C THR A 10 -39.47 10.67 -12.29
N GLN A 11 -38.68 11.43 -11.53
CA GLN A 11 -37.83 12.48 -12.05
C GLN A 11 -36.36 12.14 -11.80
N SER A 12 -35.50 12.44 -12.77
CA SER A 12 -34.06 12.32 -12.62
C SER A 12 -33.48 13.61 -12.06
N ILE A 13 -32.65 13.50 -11.03
CA ILE A 13 -31.98 14.64 -10.39
C ILE A 13 -30.48 14.51 -10.66
N ILE A 14 -29.87 15.59 -11.14
CA ILE A 14 -28.42 15.66 -11.36
C ILE A 14 -27.78 16.32 -10.15
N ILE A 15 -26.78 15.65 -9.57
CA ILE A 15 -25.99 16.15 -8.45
C ILE A 15 -24.55 16.31 -8.96
N ASN A 16 -24.07 17.55 -9.00
CA ASN A 16 -22.71 17.86 -9.45
C ASN A 16 -21.72 17.68 -8.29
N ASN A 17 -20.58 17.02 -8.54
CA ASN A 17 -19.49 16.81 -7.58
C ASN A 17 -19.98 16.34 -6.19
N PRO A 18 -20.71 15.21 -6.11
CA PRO A 18 -21.23 14.71 -4.84
C PRO A 18 -20.09 14.42 -3.87
N SER A 19 -20.33 14.64 -2.57
CA SER A 19 -19.40 14.17 -1.55
C SER A 19 -19.43 12.64 -1.46
N LEU A 20 -18.35 12.04 -0.96
CA LEU A 20 -18.29 10.58 -0.74
C LEU A 20 -19.46 10.10 0.14
N MET A 21 -19.76 10.83 1.22
CA MET A 21 -20.87 10.50 2.11
C MET A 21 -22.23 10.54 1.39
N GLN A 22 -22.44 11.53 0.51
CA GLN A 22 -23.69 11.63 -0.26
C GLN A 22 -23.85 10.48 -1.24
N PHE A 23 -22.77 10.11 -1.94
CA PHE A 23 -22.75 8.95 -2.82
C PHE A 23 -23.04 7.66 -2.06
N GLU A 24 -22.33 7.39 -0.97
CA GLU A 24 -22.52 6.18 -0.15
C GLU A 24 -23.94 6.09 0.43
N TYR A 25 -24.51 7.21 0.86
CA TYR A 25 -25.90 7.29 1.32
C TYR A 25 -26.88 6.91 0.21
N LEU A 26 -26.73 7.48 -0.98
CA LEU A 26 -27.61 7.18 -2.13
C LEU A 26 -27.45 5.74 -2.60
N GLN A 27 -26.22 5.21 -2.58
CA GLN A 27 -25.93 3.84 -3.00
C GLN A 27 -26.50 2.80 -2.03
N LYS A 28 -26.48 3.07 -0.72
CA LYS A 28 -27.08 2.18 0.31
C LYS A 28 -28.61 2.26 0.37
N ASN A 29 -29.20 3.34 -0.16
CA ASN A 29 -30.64 3.52 -0.14
C ASN A 29 -31.29 2.68 -1.26
N SER A 30 -32.08 1.67 -0.88
CA SER A 30 -32.75 0.76 -1.84
C SER A 30 -33.63 1.49 -2.85
N LYS A 31 -34.17 2.68 -2.50
CA LYS A 31 -34.97 3.49 -3.40
C LYS A 31 -34.19 4.03 -4.60
N TYR A 32 -32.89 4.27 -4.45
CA TYR A 32 -32.05 4.93 -5.45
C TYR A 32 -30.95 4.03 -6.01
N SER A 33 -30.52 3.01 -5.26
CA SER A 33 -29.37 2.15 -5.58
C SER A 33 -29.39 1.58 -7.00
N SER A 34 -30.55 1.10 -7.49
CA SER A 34 -30.68 0.47 -8.80
C SER A 34 -30.70 1.46 -9.98
N THR A 35 -30.91 2.75 -9.71
CA THR A 35 -31.00 3.80 -10.73
C THR A 35 -29.88 4.82 -10.63
N LEU A 36 -29.02 4.71 -9.62
CA LEU A 36 -27.92 5.63 -9.38
C LEU A 36 -26.84 5.45 -10.46
N ASN A 37 -26.52 6.53 -11.16
CA ASN A 37 -25.42 6.55 -12.13
C ASN A 37 -24.46 7.70 -11.78
N CYS A 38 -23.23 7.35 -11.40
CA CYS A 38 -22.17 8.31 -11.08
C CYS A 38 -20.97 8.08 -12.01
N PRO A 39 -20.99 8.62 -13.23
CA PRO A 39 -19.84 8.54 -14.13
C PRO A 39 -18.68 9.39 -13.61
N CYS A 40 -17.46 8.90 -13.75
CA CYS A 40 -16.27 9.68 -13.42
C CYS A 40 -16.02 10.73 -14.51
N GLN A 41 -15.68 11.96 -14.12
CA GLN A 41 -15.19 12.97 -15.06
C GLN A 41 -13.83 12.56 -15.65
N ASN A 42 -12.95 12.03 -14.79
CA ASN A 42 -11.67 11.46 -15.17
C ASN A 42 -11.70 9.96 -14.88
N ILE A 43 -11.57 9.13 -15.92
CA ILE A 43 -11.63 7.68 -15.77
C ILE A 43 -10.32 7.05 -15.27
N SER A 44 -9.25 7.83 -15.18
CA SER A 44 -7.92 7.37 -14.80
C SER A 44 -7.29 8.36 -13.83
N ILE A 45 -6.71 7.85 -12.74
CA ILE A 45 -5.99 8.62 -11.74
C ILE A 45 -4.79 7.81 -11.22
N GLU A 46 -3.61 8.42 -11.15
CA GLU A 46 -2.39 7.76 -10.66
C GLU A 46 -2.50 7.45 -9.16
N TYR A 47 -2.09 6.25 -8.74
CA TYR A 47 -2.17 5.82 -7.35
C TYR A 47 -1.46 6.78 -6.39
N LYS A 48 -0.37 7.41 -6.83
CA LYS A 48 0.38 8.40 -6.04
C LYS A 48 -0.47 9.60 -5.56
N SER A 49 -1.61 9.85 -6.19
CA SER A 49 -2.46 11.01 -5.91
C SER A 49 -3.40 10.77 -4.72
N PHE A 50 -3.67 9.53 -4.34
CA PHE A 50 -4.67 9.19 -3.32
C PHE A 50 -4.30 8.00 -2.43
N ILE A 51 -3.26 7.23 -2.75
CA ILE A 51 -2.71 6.16 -1.90
C ILE A 51 -1.39 6.62 -1.29
N LYS A 52 -1.21 6.32 0.00
CA LYS A 52 0.06 6.47 0.71
C LYS A 52 0.45 5.15 1.36
N ILE A 53 1.51 4.54 0.86
CA ILE A 53 2.11 3.34 1.44
C ILE A 53 3.23 3.77 2.38
N LYS A 54 3.23 3.21 3.59
CA LYS A 54 4.33 3.34 4.56
C LYS A 54 4.97 1.97 4.72
N ILE A 55 6.26 1.89 4.43
CA ILE A 55 7.05 0.68 4.61
C ILE A 55 7.64 0.70 6.03
N ASP A 56 7.34 -0.33 6.80
CA ASP A 56 7.95 -0.55 8.11
C ASP A 56 8.99 -1.68 7.97
N TYR A 57 10.27 -1.30 7.96
CA TYR A 57 11.37 -2.25 7.87
C TYR A 57 11.59 -2.99 9.18
N HIS A 58 12.21 -4.18 9.10
CA HIS A 58 12.66 -4.89 10.28
C HIS A 58 13.65 -4.02 11.08
N PRO A 59 13.55 -3.93 12.43
CA PRO A 59 14.38 -3.02 13.23
C PRO A 59 15.89 -3.19 13.02
N PHE A 60 16.34 -4.42 12.73
CA PHE A 60 17.74 -4.69 12.36
C PHE A 60 18.18 -3.89 11.12
N CYS A 61 17.34 -3.80 10.09
CA CYS A 61 17.67 -3.10 8.85
C CYS A 61 17.79 -1.58 9.02
N SER A 62 17.29 -1.04 10.13
CA SER A 62 17.40 0.38 10.50
C SER A 62 18.36 0.62 11.67
N SER A 63 19.12 -0.41 12.08
CA SER A 63 20.03 -0.34 13.21
C SER A 63 21.46 0.08 12.80
N ASP A 64 22.27 0.41 13.80
CA ASP A 64 23.71 0.68 13.62
C ASP A 64 24.47 -0.52 13.05
N PHE A 65 23.95 -1.74 13.17
CA PHE A 65 24.58 -2.91 12.57
C PHE A 65 24.64 -2.83 11.04
N ILE A 66 23.71 -2.09 10.42
CA ILE A 66 23.71 -1.80 8.98
C ILE A 66 24.46 -0.50 8.70
N LEU A 67 24.03 0.60 9.33
CA LEU A 67 24.52 1.96 9.03
C LEU A 67 26.03 2.10 9.27
N ASN A 68 26.53 1.43 10.31
CA ASN A 68 27.93 1.45 10.71
C ASN A 68 28.59 0.06 10.54
N SER A 69 28.10 -0.73 9.58
CA SER A 69 28.52 -2.12 9.34
C SER A 69 30.03 -2.29 9.25
N SER A 70 30.71 -1.41 8.53
CA SER A 70 32.16 -1.43 8.36
C SER A 70 32.92 -1.31 9.68
N ILE A 71 32.43 -0.53 10.64
CA ILE A 71 33.15 -0.25 11.90
C ILE A 71 33.13 -1.49 12.80
N TRP A 72 31.95 -2.03 13.08
CA TRP A 72 31.83 -3.12 14.04
C TRP A 72 32.27 -4.47 13.43
N LEU A 73 32.06 -4.71 12.12
CA LEU A 73 32.60 -5.90 11.44
C LEU A 73 34.13 -5.93 11.51
N ASN A 74 34.78 -4.79 11.32
CA ASN A 74 36.23 -4.68 11.46
C ASN A 74 36.69 -4.96 12.90
N GLN A 75 35.97 -4.47 13.91
CA GLN A 75 36.30 -4.76 15.32
C GLN A 75 36.25 -6.25 15.66
N ILE A 76 35.28 -6.99 15.10
CA ILE A 76 35.19 -8.44 15.29
C ILE A 76 36.33 -9.15 14.54
N TYR A 77 36.60 -8.74 13.30
CA TYR A 77 37.62 -9.33 12.45
C TYR A 77 39.05 -9.14 13.00
N PHE A 78 39.37 -7.97 13.56
CA PHE A 78 40.68 -7.68 14.15
C PHE A 78 40.89 -8.25 15.56
N SER A 79 39.85 -8.80 16.18
CA SER A 79 40.03 -9.48 17.47
C SER A 79 40.85 -10.76 17.25
N GLN A 80 41.79 -11.05 18.15
CA GLN A 80 42.60 -12.28 18.10
C GLN A 80 41.69 -13.49 18.29
N ALA A 81 41.05 -13.95 17.22
CA ALA A 81 40.29 -15.19 17.19
C ALA A 81 41.29 -16.33 17.43
N THR A 82 41.11 -17.04 18.53
CA THR A 82 42.01 -18.14 18.88
C THR A 82 41.52 -19.40 18.18
N LEU A 83 42.33 -19.95 17.27
CA LEU A 83 42.01 -21.22 16.60
C LEU A 83 41.97 -22.42 17.57
N ILE A 84 42.34 -22.21 18.83
CA ILE A 84 42.37 -23.22 19.90
C ILE A 84 40.96 -23.76 20.19
N TYR A 85 39.90 -22.94 20.06
CA TYR A 85 38.51 -23.34 20.31
C TYR A 85 37.57 -22.85 19.21
N SER A 86 37.91 -23.13 17.95
CA SER A 86 37.19 -22.62 16.78
C SER A 86 35.69 -22.94 16.74
N TYR A 87 35.25 -24.06 17.30
CA TYR A 87 33.83 -24.46 17.26
C TYR A 87 32.91 -23.68 18.23
N ILE A 88 33.48 -23.00 19.23
CA ILE A 88 32.72 -22.11 20.14
C ILE A 88 32.99 -20.63 19.89
N ASP A 89 33.98 -20.30 19.05
CA ASP A 89 34.31 -18.92 18.74
C ASP A 89 33.34 -18.36 17.69
N TYR A 90 32.30 -17.68 18.17
CA TYR A 90 31.26 -17.09 17.31
C TYR A 90 31.80 -16.11 16.28
N ARG A 91 32.97 -15.52 16.54
CA ARG A 91 33.62 -14.53 15.66
C ARG A 91 33.99 -15.13 14.31
N LEU A 92 34.18 -16.45 14.24
CA LEU A 92 34.53 -17.16 13.00
C LEU A 92 33.36 -17.27 12.02
N PHE A 93 32.11 -17.19 12.48
CA PHE A 93 30.94 -17.29 11.61
C PHE A 93 30.05 -16.06 11.61
N ILE A 94 30.02 -15.27 12.69
CA ILE A 94 29.08 -14.15 12.83
C ILE A 94 29.27 -13.06 11.77
N VAL A 95 30.50 -12.81 11.33
CA VAL A 95 30.82 -11.83 10.26
C VAL A 95 30.07 -12.18 8.97
N SER A 96 30.14 -13.45 8.55
CA SER A 96 29.46 -13.91 7.33
C SER A 96 27.94 -13.83 7.45
N GLN A 97 27.39 -14.16 8.62
CA GLN A 97 25.94 -14.12 8.87
C GLN A 97 25.40 -12.68 8.81
N PHE A 98 26.12 -11.73 9.40
CA PHE A 98 25.73 -10.33 9.35
C PHE A 98 25.96 -9.70 7.98
N GLN A 99 27.02 -10.08 7.25
CA GLN A 99 27.17 -9.66 5.85
C GLN A 99 25.97 -10.10 5.02
N TRP A 100 25.50 -11.33 5.21
CA TRP A 100 24.28 -11.81 4.56
C TRP A 100 23.05 -10.99 4.96
N LEU A 101 22.85 -10.71 6.26
CA LEU A 101 21.74 -9.88 6.73
C LEU A 101 21.81 -8.44 6.18
N ILE A 102 23.01 -7.86 6.07
CA ILE A 102 23.23 -6.55 5.46
C ILE A 102 22.79 -6.57 4.00
N SER A 103 23.28 -7.55 3.22
CA SER A 103 22.88 -7.70 1.82
C SER A 103 21.38 -7.89 1.66
N LEU A 104 20.74 -8.67 2.55
CA LEU A 104 19.30 -8.87 2.53
C LEU A 104 18.54 -7.57 2.81
N CYS A 105 18.95 -6.79 3.82
CA CYS A 105 18.34 -5.50 4.13
C CYS A 105 18.49 -4.50 2.98
N THR A 106 19.68 -4.40 2.38
CA THR A 106 19.94 -3.53 1.23
C THR A 106 19.07 -3.91 0.04
N LEU A 107 19.07 -5.20 -0.33
CA LEU A 107 18.28 -5.70 -1.45
C LEU A 107 16.78 -5.47 -1.20
N THR A 108 16.30 -5.69 0.02
CA THR A 108 14.90 -5.46 0.38
C THR A 108 14.53 -3.98 0.23
N ASN A 109 15.39 -3.08 0.70
CA ASN A 109 15.15 -1.64 0.60
C ASN A 109 15.12 -1.16 -0.86
N GLU A 110 16.06 -1.62 -1.69
CA GLU A 110 16.09 -1.32 -3.12
C GLU A 110 14.84 -1.87 -3.83
N THR A 111 14.53 -3.15 -3.59
CA THR A 111 13.36 -3.81 -4.20
C THR A 111 12.07 -3.08 -3.84
N LEU A 112 11.86 -2.77 -2.55
CA LEU A 112 10.64 -2.09 -2.11
C LEU A 112 10.56 -0.66 -2.64
N PHE A 113 11.69 0.05 -2.75
CA PHE A 113 11.73 1.37 -3.35
C PHE A 113 11.34 1.35 -4.82
N ASP A 114 11.89 0.42 -5.60
CA ASP A 114 11.59 0.27 -7.02
C ASP A 114 10.14 -0.14 -7.27
N GLU A 115 9.62 -1.08 -6.48
CA GLU A 115 8.21 -1.49 -6.55
C GLU A 115 7.27 -0.35 -6.13
N LEU A 116 7.66 0.48 -5.16
CA LEU A 116 6.89 1.65 -4.76
C LEU A 116 6.81 2.69 -5.88
N ILE A 117 7.93 2.96 -6.56
CA ILE A 117 7.96 3.84 -7.74
C ILE A 117 7.03 3.30 -8.82
N ARG A 118 7.13 2.00 -9.12
CA ARG A 118 6.30 1.35 -10.13
C ARG A 118 4.82 1.44 -9.77
N PHE A 119 4.46 1.09 -8.54
CA PHE A 119 3.09 1.17 -8.03
C PHE A 119 2.53 2.59 -8.14
N TYR A 120 3.28 3.61 -7.73
CA TYR A 120 2.85 5.00 -7.80
C TYR A 120 2.73 5.55 -9.22
N SER A 121 3.45 4.97 -10.19
CA SER A 121 3.29 5.29 -11.62
C SER A 121 2.06 4.63 -12.25
N ASN A 122 1.53 3.57 -11.64
CA ASN A 122 0.33 2.91 -12.14
C ASN A 122 -0.93 3.78 -11.90
N THR A 123 -1.94 3.56 -12.74
CA THR A 123 -3.21 4.28 -12.67
C THR A 123 -4.36 3.37 -12.28
N PHE A 124 -5.24 3.91 -11.44
CA PHE A 124 -6.55 3.32 -11.19
C PHE A 124 -7.51 3.75 -12.30
N ILE A 125 -8.17 2.78 -12.94
CA ILE A 125 -9.09 3.02 -14.06
C ILE A 125 -10.52 2.61 -13.68
N SER A 126 -11.45 3.56 -13.71
CA SER A 126 -12.87 3.28 -13.51
C SER A 126 -13.77 4.27 -14.25
N LYS A 127 -14.80 3.75 -14.91
CA LYS A 127 -15.82 4.57 -15.60
C LYS A 127 -16.83 5.18 -14.65
N HIS A 128 -17.02 4.56 -13.48
CA HIS A 128 -17.99 4.98 -12.48
C HIS A 128 -17.31 5.16 -11.12
N LEU A 129 -17.88 6.02 -10.29
CA LEU A 129 -17.43 6.18 -8.92
C LEU A 129 -17.57 4.84 -8.18
N GLN A 130 -16.49 4.39 -7.55
CA GLN A 130 -16.48 3.17 -6.75
C GLN A 130 -16.79 3.48 -5.30
N SER A 131 -17.47 2.55 -4.62
CA SER A 131 -17.56 2.57 -3.16
C SER A 131 -16.18 2.36 -2.55
N ARG A 132 -15.99 2.85 -1.32
CA ARG A 132 -14.76 2.60 -0.56
C ARG A 132 -14.46 1.11 -0.43
N GLU A 133 -15.47 0.31 -0.13
CA GLU A 133 -15.34 -1.15 0.04
C GLU A 133 -14.82 -1.83 -1.23
N ASN A 134 -15.41 -1.54 -2.40
CA ASN A 134 -14.97 -2.12 -3.66
C ASN A 134 -13.54 -1.69 -4.00
N PHE A 135 -13.22 -0.42 -3.76
CA PHE A 135 -11.89 0.12 -3.97
C PHE A 135 -10.85 -0.57 -3.07
N GLU A 136 -11.12 -0.70 -1.78
CA GLU A 136 -10.22 -1.37 -0.82
C GLU A 136 -10.02 -2.86 -1.18
N GLN A 137 -11.07 -3.56 -1.62
CA GLN A 137 -10.95 -4.93 -2.11
C GLN A 137 -10.02 -5.04 -3.33
N GLN A 138 -10.17 -4.14 -4.31
CA GLN A 138 -9.33 -4.13 -5.52
C GLN A 138 -7.88 -3.80 -5.20
N VAL A 139 -7.65 -2.83 -4.32
CA VAL A 139 -6.30 -2.38 -3.94
C VAL A 139 -5.58 -3.43 -3.11
N ASN A 140 -6.27 -4.09 -2.17
CA ASN A 140 -5.65 -5.13 -1.34
C ASN A 140 -5.14 -6.32 -2.16
N VAL A 141 -5.80 -6.66 -3.28
CA VAL A 141 -5.28 -7.69 -4.20
C VAL A 141 -4.04 -7.22 -4.94
N THR A 142 -3.88 -5.92 -5.16
CA THR A 142 -2.76 -5.33 -5.93
C THR A 142 -1.52 -5.09 -5.06
N ILE A 143 -1.70 -4.95 -3.74
CA ILE A 143 -0.62 -4.64 -2.78
C ILE A 143 0.01 -5.91 -2.16
N VAL A 144 -0.57 -7.10 -2.37
CA VAL A 144 -0.04 -8.41 -1.93
C VAL A 144 0.96 -8.96 -2.95
#